data_AF-A0A352S8Y8-F1
#
_entry.id   AF-A0A352S8Y8-F1
#
_cell.length_a   1.000
_cell.length_b   1.000
_cell.length_c   1.000
_cell.angle_alpha   90.00
_cell.angle_beta   90.00
_cell.angle_gamma   90.00
#
_symmetry.space_group_name_H-M   'P 1'
#
loop_
_entity.id
_entity.type
_entity.pdbx_description
1 polymer ?
#
loop_
_entity_poly.entity_id
_entity_poly.type
_entity_poly.pdbx_seq_one_letter_code
_entity_poly.pdbx_strand_id
1 'polypeptide(L)' 'DLVLCLISGGGSALLAAPAPGITLADKQAVNKALLRSGASIGEMNCVR' A
#
# COMPACT_ATOMS: atom_id res chain seq x y z
N ASP A 1 -20.19 -10.51 17.72
CA ASP A 1 -20.45 -9.36 16.81
C ASP A 1 -20.12 -9.74 15.37
N LEU A 2 -20.73 -9.07 14.39
CA LEU A 2 -20.55 -9.31 12.97
C LEU A 2 -20.13 -8.01 12.28
N VAL A 3 -19.08 -8.07 11.44
CA VAL A 3 -18.66 -6.97 10.55
C VAL A 3 -18.75 -7.44 9.11
N LEU A 4 -19.46 -6.69 8.27
CA LEU A 4 -19.57 -6.94 6.83
C LEU A 4 -18.72 -5.92 6.06
N CYS A 5 -17.68 -6.38 5.38
CA CYS A 5 -16.80 -5.53 4.57
C CYS A 5 -17.18 -5.62 3.09
N LEU A 6 -17.68 -4.51 2.53
CA LEU A 6 -17.94 -4.38 1.09
C LEU A 6 -16.74 -3.67 0.45
N ILE A 7 -15.98 -4.38 -0.38
CA ILE A 7 -14.72 -3.89 -0.96
C ILE A 7 -14.89 -3.65 -2.45
N SER A 8 -14.41 -2.50 -2.92
CA SER A 8 -14.33 -2.12 -4.34
C SER A 8 -12.93 -1.60 -4.68
N GLY A 9 -12.72 -1.14 -5.92
CA GLY A 9 -11.44 -0.61 -6.38
C GLY A 9 -10.98 0.61 -5.57
N GLY A 10 -9.65 0.75 -5.40
CA GLY A 10 -9.03 1.87 -4.69
C GLY A 10 -8.60 1.58 -3.25
N GLY A 11 -8.88 0.38 -2.72
CA GLY A 11 -8.55 0.00 -1.34
C GLY A 11 -7.09 0.25 -0.94
N SER A 12 -6.12 0.00 -1.82
CA SER A 12 -4.69 0.23 -1.53
C SER A 12 -4.34 1.67 -1.15
N ALA A 13 -5.10 2.64 -1.66
CA ALA A 13 -4.93 4.06 -1.33
C ALA A 13 -5.88 4.52 -0.21
N LEU A 14 -7.11 3.99 -0.19
CA LEU A 14 -8.16 4.42 0.74
C LEU A 14 -8.05 3.79 2.13
N LEU A 15 -7.41 2.62 2.25
CA LEU A 15 -7.34 1.82 3.48
C LEU A 15 -5.88 1.51 3.87
N ALA A 16 -4.99 2.48 3.72
CA ALA A 16 -3.58 2.34 4.08
C ALA A 16 -3.36 2.58 5.59
N ALA A 17 -2.91 1.56 6.31
CA ALA A 17 -2.43 1.67 7.69
C ALA A 17 -0.94 1.29 7.73
N PRO A 18 -0.01 2.26 7.80
CA PRO A 18 1.42 1.97 7.93
C PRO A 18 1.74 1.17 9.20
N ALA A 19 2.78 0.33 9.14
CA ALA A 19 3.26 -0.37 10.32
C ALA A 19 3.80 0.63 11.38
N PRO A 20 3.80 0.27 12.67
CA PRO A 20 4.36 1.13 13.72
C PRO A 20 5.78 1.58 13.39
N GLY A 21 6.06 2.88 13.57
CA GLY A 21 7.34 3.49 13.25
C GLY A 21 7.56 3.85 11.78
N ILE A 22 6.61 3.53 10.89
CA ILE A 22 6.63 3.94 9.48
C ILE A 22 5.58 5.03 9.27
N THR A 23 5.96 6.16 8.67
CA THR A 23 4.99 7.20 8.32
C THR A 23 4.31 6.89 6.99
N LEU A 24 3.15 7.50 6.73
CA LEU A 24 2.53 7.43 5.42
C LEU A 24 3.45 8.00 4.32
N ALA A 25 4.22 9.03 4.64
CA ALA A 25 5.17 9.64 3.72
C ALA A 25 6.28 8.66 3.32
N ASP A 26 6.80 7.88 4.29
CA ASP A 26 7.79 6.83 4.02
C ASP A 26 7.21 5.77 3.06
N LYS A 27 5.99 5.30 3.33
CA LYS A 27 5.31 4.32 2.47
C LYS A 27 5.11 4.84 1.04
N GLN A 28 4.75 6.12 0.90
CA GLN A 28 4.62 6.77 -0.41
C GLN A 28 5.97 6.92 -1.12
N ALA A 29 7.03 7.25 -0.38
CA ALA A 29 8.39 7.41 -0.92
C ALA A 29 8.91 6.07 -1.47
N VAL A 30 8.76 4.98 -0.73
CA VAL A 30 9.12 3.62 -1.17
C VAL A 30 8.34 3.23 -2.42
N ASN A 31 7.02 3.43 -2.44
CA ASN A 31 6.20 3.10 -3.62
C ASN A 31 6.64 3.89 -4.87
N LYS A 32 6.98 5.18 -4.72
CA LYS A 32 7.53 6.00 -5.81
C LYS A 32 8.91 5.49 -6.27
N ALA A 33 9.77 5.06 -5.35
CA ALA A 33 11.08 4.51 -5.68
C ALA A 33 10.95 3.20 -6.49
N LEU A 34 10.06 2.29 -6.08
CA LEU A 34 9.81 1.04 -6.79
C LEU A 34 9.23 1.25 -8.19
N LEU A 35 8.32 2.23 -8.34
CA LEU A 35 7.83 2.61 -9.67
C LEU A 35 8.97 3.12 -10.57
N ARG A 36 9.84 3.98 -10.03
CA ARG A 36 10.98 4.53 -10.79
C ARG A 36 12.02 3.47 -11.14
N SER A 37 12.16 2.41 -10.34
CA SER A 37 13.05 1.29 -10.65
C SER A 37 12.47 0.31 -11.67
N GLY A 38 11.22 0.48 -12.09
CA GLY A 38 10.55 -0.43 -13.03
C GLY A 38 10.14 -1.77 -12.39
N ALA A 39 9.96 -1.81 -11.06
CA ALA A 39 9.49 -3.01 -10.39
C ALA A 39 8.12 -3.45 -10.95
N SER A 40 7.95 -4.75 -11.16
CA SER A 40 6.68 -5.32 -11.56
C SER A 40 5.63 -5.14 -10.46
N ILE A 41 4.34 -5.21 -10.83
CA ILE A 41 3.25 -5.10 -9.86
C ILE A 41 3.32 -6.18 -8.76
N GLY A 42 3.85 -7.36 -9.07
CA GLY A 42 4.06 -8.42 -8.09
C GLY A 42 5.09 -8.05 -7.03
N GLU A 43 6.23 -7.52 -7.47
CA GLU A 43 7.30 -7.04 -6.58
C GLU A 43 6.84 -5.84 -5.75
N MET A 44 6.13 -4.89 -6.36
CA MET A 44 5.56 -3.75 -5.66
C MET A 44 4.59 -4.17 -4.56
N ASN A 45 3.70 -5.12 -4.84
CA ASN A 45 2.74 -5.62 -3.86
C ASN A 45 3.39 -6.43 -2.73
N CYS A 46 4.54 -7.07 -3.00
CA CYS A 46 5.31 -7.80 -2.01
C CYS A 46 5.93 -6.85 -0.95
N VAL A 47 6.38 -5.67 -1.37
CA VAL A 47 7.01 -4.68 -0.48
C VAL A 47 5.98 -3.79 0.25
N ARG A 48 4.82 -3.52 -0.37
CA ARG A 48 3.82 -2.57 0.12
C ARG A 48 3.06 -3.05 1.36
#